data_AF-A0A3M1XRU0-F1
#
_entry.id   AF-A0A3M1XRU0-F1
#
_cell.length_a   1.000
_cell.length_b   1.000
_cell.length_c   1.000
_cell.angle_alpha   90.00
_cell.angle_beta   90.00
_cell.angle_gamma   90.00
#
_symmetry.space_group_name_H-M   'P 1'
#
loop_
_entity.id
_entity.type
_entity.pdbx_description
1 polymer ?
#
loop_
_entity_poly.entity_id
_entity_poly.type
_entity_poly.pdbx_seq_one_letter_code
_entity_poly.pdbx_strand_id
1 'polypeptide(L)'
;MTSQPALPFLDRLRRILKPLFNTRAMGVYLLLFAILIGLATFIENDFGTSAAQKVIFQAWWFELLLVLLGLTVAVNIVTFRMIPQKKWALLIFHAAILVIILGAGITRYWGYEGMMHIREGSSSQEFLSRETYLTFEAEKGGQSFRFAEPVL
;
A
#
# COMPACT_ATOMS: atom_id res chain seq x y z
N MET A 1 -41.55 11.28 14.99
CA MET A 1 -41.83 9.84 14.85
C MET A 1 -41.58 9.42 13.41
N THR A 2 -40.37 8.97 13.09
CA THR A 2 -40.07 8.26 11.83
C THR A 2 -38.87 7.34 12.10
N SER A 3 -39.08 6.28 12.87
CA SER A 3 -38.11 5.19 13.00
C SER A 3 -38.12 4.41 11.68
N GLN A 4 -37.18 4.74 10.79
CA GLN A 4 -36.90 3.91 9.62
C GLN A 4 -36.54 2.50 10.09
N PRO A 5 -37.05 1.43 9.45
CA PRO A 5 -36.57 0.09 9.73
C PRO A 5 -35.13 0.00 9.24
N ALA A 6 -34.18 -0.06 10.17
CA ALA A 6 -32.80 -0.38 9.82
C ALA A 6 -32.82 -1.76 9.14
N LEU A 7 -32.31 -1.83 7.91
CA LEU A 7 -32.22 -3.08 7.18
C LEU A 7 -31.40 -4.07 8.03
N PRO A 8 -31.92 -5.27 8.38
CA PRO A 8 -31.29 -6.18 9.34
C PRO A 8 -29.90 -6.67 8.90
N PHE A 9 -29.60 -6.55 7.60
CA PHE A 9 -28.27 -6.77 7.05
C PHE A 9 -27.25 -5.69 7.48
N LEU A 10 -27.62 -4.42 7.44
CA LEU A 10 -26.74 -3.30 7.79
C LEU A 10 -26.36 -3.31 9.27
N ASP A 11 -27.29 -3.70 10.14
CA ASP A 11 -27.02 -3.83 11.58
C ASP A 11 -26.05 -4.97 11.89
N ARG A 12 -26.15 -6.09 11.17
CA ARG A 12 -25.17 -7.19 11.27
C ARG A 12 -23.79 -6.75 10.77
N LEU A 13 -23.73 -6.09 9.62
CA LEU A 13 -22.48 -5.56 9.07
C LEU A 13 -21.82 -4.59 10.06
N ARG A 14 -22.59 -3.65 10.62
CA ARG A 14 -22.10 -2.70 11.61
C ARG A 14 -21.52 -3.40 12.84
N ARG A 15 -22.15 -4.47 13.35
CA ARG A 15 -21.63 -5.23 14.49
C ARG A 15 -20.29 -5.89 14.20
N ILE A 16 -20.08 -6.38 12.98
CA ILE A 16 -18.83 -7.03 12.56
C ILE A 16 -17.72 -6.01 12.31
N LEU A 17 -18.03 -4.86 11.69
CA LEU A 17 -17.03 -3.84 11.36
C LEU A 17 -16.63 -2.98 12.57
N LYS A 18 -17.52 -2.77 13.55
CA LYS A 18 -17.23 -1.94 14.73
C LYS A 18 -15.97 -2.35 15.53
N PRO A 19 -15.67 -3.63 15.78
CA PRO A 19 -14.42 -4.02 16.44
C PRO A 19 -13.17 -3.80 15.56
N LEU A 20 -13.31 -3.85 14.23
CA LEU A 20 -12.20 -3.64 13.29
C LEU A 20 -11.80 -2.16 13.16
N PHE A 21 -12.75 -1.23 13.26
CA PHE A 21 -12.49 0.21 13.04
C PHE A 21 -12.62 1.04 14.31
N ASN A 22 -12.01 0.60 15.41
CA ASN A 22 -11.95 1.36 16.67
C ASN A 22 -10.52 1.80 17.01
N THR A 23 -10.37 2.62 18.05
CA THR A 23 -9.07 3.17 18.47
C THR A 23 -8.08 2.10 18.93
N ARG A 24 -8.53 0.97 19.51
CA ARG A 24 -7.66 -0.14 19.88
C ARG A 24 -7.14 -0.87 18.64
N ALA A 25 -8.02 -1.11 17.67
CA ALA A 25 -7.64 -1.70 16.39
C ALA A 25 -6.61 -0.84 15.65
N MET A 26 -6.75 0.49 15.68
CA MET A 26 -5.76 1.42 15.14
C MET A 26 -4.37 1.18 15.75
N GLY A 27 -4.27 1.07 17.07
CA GLY A 27 -3.01 0.80 17.77
C GLY A 27 -2.41 -0.56 17.38
N VAL A 28 -3.25 -1.59 17.23
CA VAL A 28 -2.81 -2.91 16.76
C VAL A 28 -2.28 -2.83 15.33
N TYR A 29 -2.98 -2.16 14.42
CA TYR A 29 -2.54 -2.01 13.03
C TYR A 29 -1.22 -1.23 12.93
N LEU A 30 -1.04 -0.16 13.72
CA LEU A 30 0.21 0.57 13.79
C LEU A 30 1.37 -0.28 14.32
N LEU A 31 1.13 -1.08 15.35
CA LEU A 31 2.16 -1.95 15.93
C LEU A 31 2.54 -3.07 14.96
N LEU A 32 1.57 -3.69 14.29
CA LEU A 32 1.82 -4.66 13.23
C LEU A 32 2.60 -4.03 12.09
N PHE A 33 2.22 -2.84 11.64
CA PHE A 33 2.95 -2.11 10.61
C PHE A 33 4.42 -1.90 11.02
N ALA A 34 4.68 -1.41 12.24
CA ALA A 34 6.05 -1.19 12.73
C ALA A 34 6.88 -2.49 12.77
N ILE A 35 6.31 -3.59 13.25
CA ILE A 35 6.98 -4.90 13.26
C ILE A 35 7.32 -5.34 11.84
N LEU A 36 6.38 -5.20 10.90
CA LEU A 36 6.56 -5.61 9.51
C LEU A 36 7.62 -4.79 8.79
N ILE A 37 7.68 -3.47 9.03
CA ILE A 37 8.76 -2.63 8.51
C ILE A 37 10.11 -3.08 9.07
N GLY A 38 10.19 -3.33 10.39
CA GLY A 38 11.42 -3.84 11.01
C GLY A 38 11.86 -5.18 10.41
N LEU A 39 10.94 -6.12 10.25
CA LEU A 39 11.20 -7.41 9.61
C LEU A 39 11.61 -7.26 8.14
N ALA A 40 10.98 -6.36 7.39
CA ALA A 40 11.33 -6.10 6.00
C ALA A 40 12.77 -5.62 5.86
N THR A 41 13.25 -4.76 6.77
CA THR A 41 14.65 -4.32 6.80
C THR A 41 15.63 -5.49 6.98
N PHE A 42 15.32 -6.45 7.86
CA PHE A 42 16.16 -7.65 8.02
C PHE A 42 16.09 -8.56 6.81
N ILE A 43 14.90 -8.78 6.23
CA ILE A 43 14.73 -9.56 5.01
C ILE A 43 15.51 -8.93 3.85
N GLU A 44 15.48 -7.62 3.73
CA GLU A 44 16.24 -6.89 2.71
C GLU A 44 17.75 -7.06 2.89
N ASN A 45 18.23 -7.01 4.14
CA ASN A 45 19.65 -7.23 4.45
C ASN A 45 20.12 -8.65 4.07
N ASP A 46 19.30 -9.66 4.38
CA ASP A 46 19.71 -11.07 4.25
C ASP A 46 19.42 -11.67 2.87
N PHE A 47 18.37 -11.20 2.20
CA PHE A 47 17.86 -11.76 0.94
C PHE A 47 17.74 -10.75 -0.21
N GLY A 48 18.10 -9.48 0.05
CA GLY A 48 18.08 -8.40 -0.93
C GLY A 48 16.72 -7.72 -1.09
N THR A 49 16.74 -6.53 -1.71
CA THR A 49 15.57 -5.65 -1.89
C THR A 49 14.43 -6.35 -2.62
N SER A 50 14.70 -7.15 -3.66
CA SER A 50 13.67 -7.87 -4.42
C SER A 50 12.86 -8.84 -3.56
N ALA A 51 13.50 -9.50 -2.58
CA ALA A 51 12.83 -10.42 -1.67
C ALA A 51 11.91 -9.67 -0.69
N ALA A 52 12.42 -8.62 -0.05
CA ALA A 52 11.64 -7.78 0.87
C ALA A 52 10.42 -7.14 0.18
N GLN A 53 10.63 -6.67 -1.06
CA GLN A 53 9.56 -6.16 -1.91
C GLN A 53 8.49 -7.21 -2.17
N LYS A 54 8.85 -8.39 -2.68
CA LYS A 54 7.88 -9.44 -3.00
C LYS A 54 7.11 -9.95 -1.77
N VAL A 55 7.81 -10.14 -0.65
CA VAL A 55 7.22 -10.78 0.53
C VAL A 55 6.42 -9.80 1.37
N ILE A 56 6.88 -8.55 1.53
CA ILE A 56 6.26 -7.56 2.43
C ILE A 56 5.65 -6.41 1.62
N PHE A 57 6.47 -5.55 1.02
CA PHE A 57 6.01 -4.24 0.51
C PHE A 57 4.99 -4.37 -0.63
N GLN A 58 5.18 -5.34 -1.52
CA GLN A 58 4.29 -5.64 -2.64
C GLN A 58 3.24 -6.70 -2.35
N ALA A 59 3.20 -7.26 -1.14
CA ALA A 59 2.22 -8.27 -0.83
C ALA A 59 0.82 -7.68 -0.59
N TRP A 60 -0.21 -8.36 -1.11
CA TRP A 60 -1.62 -7.95 -0.98
C TRP A 60 -2.07 -7.82 0.48
N TRP A 61 -1.49 -8.62 1.39
CA TRP A 61 -1.85 -8.60 2.80
C TRP A 61 -1.26 -7.38 3.53
N PHE A 62 -0.11 -6.88 3.07
CA PHE A 62 0.49 -5.66 3.61
C PHE A 62 -0.31 -4.45 3.16
N GLU A 63 -0.74 -4.46 1.90
CA GLU A 63 -1.70 -3.48 1.40
C GLU A 63 -3.02 -3.52 2.17
N LEU A 64 -3.57 -4.71 2.44
CA LEU A 64 -4.77 -4.85 3.27
C LEU A 64 -4.57 -4.23 4.66
N LEU A 65 -3.40 -4.42 5.28
CA LEU A 65 -3.07 -3.78 6.56
C LEU A 65 -3.08 -2.24 6.45
N LEU A 66 -2.49 -1.67 5.39
CA LEU A 66 -2.49 -0.22 5.16
C LEU A 66 -3.90 0.32 4.93
N VAL A 67 -4.74 -0.40 4.16
CA VAL A 67 -6.14 -0.04 3.94
C VAL A 67 -6.94 -0.08 5.25
N LEU A 68 -6.78 -1.14 6.06
CA LEU A 68 -7.42 -1.25 7.37
C LEU A 68 -7.00 -0.11 8.30
N LEU A 69 -5.71 0.21 8.33
CA LEU A 69 -5.17 1.33 9.12
C LEU A 69 -5.77 2.67 8.65
N GLY A 70 -5.74 2.94 7.34
CA GLY A 70 -6.27 4.17 6.75
C GLY A 70 -7.77 4.34 7.01
N LEU A 71 -8.57 3.30 6.77
CA LEU A 71 -10.01 3.33 7.06
C LEU A 71 -10.28 3.54 8.55
N THR A 72 -9.51 2.90 9.44
CA THR A 72 -9.66 3.09 10.89
C THR A 72 -9.36 4.53 11.31
N VAL A 73 -8.31 5.13 10.73
CA VAL A 73 -7.97 6.54 10.96
C VAL A 73 -9.11 7.44 10.48
N ALA A 74 -9.65 7.21 9.29
CA ALA A 74 -10.77 7.98 8.75
C ALA A 74 -12.04 7.88 9.63
N VAL A 75 -12.38 6.66 10.09
CA VAL A 75 -13.50 6.44 11.02
C VAL A 75 -13.27 7.18 12.34
N ASN A 76 -12.05 7.17 12.88
CA ASN A 76 -11.73 7.87 14.13
C ASN A 76 -11.87 9.40 13.99
N ILE A 77 -11.44 10.00 12.87
CA ILE A 77 -11.60 11.45 12.62
C ILE A 77 -13.08 11.86 12.73
N VAL A 78 -13.98 11.10 12.09
CA VAL A 78 -15.42 11.37 12.09
C VAL A 78 -16.03 11.06 13.47
N THR A 79 -15.66 9.93 14.07
CA THR A 79 -16.22 9.47 15.36
C THR A 79 -15.91 10.45 16.49
N PHE A 80 -14.68 10.98 16.54
CA PHE A 80 -14.28 11.98 17.53
C PHE A 80 -14.66 13.41 17.15
N ARG A 81 -15.35 13.60 16.00
CA ARG A 81 -15.83 14.90 15.52
C ARG A 81 -14.73 15.96 15.57
N MET A 82 -13.55 15.64 15.03
CA MET A 82 -12.35 16.48 15.22
C MET A 82 -12.49 17.88 14.60
N ILE A 83 -13.22 18.01 13.49
CA ILE A 83 -13.49 19.29 12.81
C ILE A 83 -14.35 20.22 13.67
N PRO A 84 -15.58 19.85 14.09
CA PRO A 84 -16.40 20.74 14.93
C PRO A 84 -15.80 20.96 16.32
N GLN A 85 -15.00 20.02 16.84
CA GLN A 85 -14.25 20.21 18.09
C GLN A 85 -12.98 21.06 17.93
N LYS A 86 -12.68 21.58 16.73
CA LYS A 86 -11.51 22.41 16.41
C LYS A 86 -10.16 21.78 16.83
N LYS A 87 -10.08 20.44 16.78
CA LYS A 87 -8.86 19.68 17.12
C LYS A 87 -7.88 19.67 15.95
N TRP A 88 -7.41 20.84 15.53
CA TRP A 88 -6.64 21.01 14.29
C TRP A 88 -5.32 20.23 14.27
N ALA A 89 -4.55 20.26 15.37
CA ALA A 89 -3.29 19.51 15.45
C ALA A 89 -3.49 18.00 15.25
N LEU A 90 -4.50 17.43 15.94
CA LEU A 90 -4.86 16.02 15.79
C LEU A 90 -5.41 15.72 14.39
N LEU A 91 -6.28 16.59 13.86
CA LEU A 91 -6.86 16.43 12.54
C LEU A 91 -5.77 16.38 11.45
N ILE A 92 -4.84 17.33 11.47
CA ILE A 92 -3.74 17.41 10.49
C ILE A 92 -2.86 16.17 10.58
N PHE A 93 -2.51 15.74 11.80
CA PHE A 93 -1.70 14.54 12.01
C PHE A 93 -2.36 13.29 11.40
N HIS A 94 -3.65 13.08 11.66
CA HIS A 94 -4.37 11.93 11.10
C HIS A 94 -4.61 12.07 9.59
N ALA A 95 -4.90 13.28 9.10
CA ALA A 95 -5.06 13.55 7.67
C ALA A 95 -3.76 13.29 6.91
N ALA A 96 -2.60 13.61 7.48
CA ALA A 96 -1.30 13.32 6.87
C ALA A 96 -1.10 11.81 6.66
N ILE A 97 -1.49 10.96 7.62
CA ILE A 97 -1.45 9.50 7.46
C ILE A 97 -2.31 9.06 6.27
N LEU A 98 -3.51 9.61 6.12
CA LEU A 98 -4.38 9.30 4.98
C LEU A 98 -3.75 9.72 3.65
N VAL A 99 -3.16 10.91 3.59
CA VAL A 99 -2.47 11.41 2.39
C VAL A 99 -1.29 10.51 2.02
N ILE A 100 -0.48 10.09 3.01
CA ILE A 100 0.65 9.18 2.79
C ILE A 100 0.19 7.82 2.25
N ILE A 101 -0.86 7.23 2.85
CA ILE A 101 -1.40 5.94 2.38
C ILE A 101 -1.97 6.06 0.97
N LEU A 102 -2.68 7.15 0.66
CA LEU A 102 -3.19 7.40 -0.69
C LEU A 102 -2.05 7.57 -1.71
N GLY A 103 -1.02 8.34 -1.35
CA GLY A 103 0.17 8.50 -2.19
C GLY A 103 0.90 7.17 -2.43
N ALA A 104 1.05 6.35 -1.39
CA ALA A 104 1.62 5.02 -1.50
C ALA A 104 0.81 4.11 -2.44
N GLY A 105 -0.53 4.16 -2.37
CA GLY A 105 -1.40 3.47 -3.30
C GLY A 105 -1.20 3.92 -4.74
N ILE A 106 -1.10 5.24 -4.98
CA ILE A 106 -0.85 5.76 -6.33
C ILE A 106 0.48 5.25 -6.88
N THR A 107 1.57 5.37 -6.11
CA THR A 107 2.89 4.89 -6.54
C THR A 107 2.92 3.38 -6.78
N ARG A 108 2.18 2.60 -6.01
CA ARG A 108 2.09 1.13 -6.18
C ARG A 108 1.43 0.72 -7.49
N TYR A 109 0.33 1.37 -7.87
CA TYR A 109 -0.49 0.96 -9.01
C TYR A 109 -0.13 1.64 -10.32
N TRP A 110 0.44 2.85 -10.27
CA TRP A 110 0.78 3.65 -11.45
C TRP A 110 2.24 4.09 -11.49
N GLY A 111 3.05 3.76 -10.49
CA GLY A 111 4.47 4.09 -10.47
C GLY A 111 5.31 3.10 -11.27
N TYR A 112 6.44 3.59 -11.78
CA TYR A 112 7.48 2.77 -12.40
C TYR A 112 8.72 2.79 -11.52
N GLU A 113 9.30 1.62 -11.29
CA GLU A 113 10.46 1.46 -10.42
C GLU A 113 11.59 0.73 -11.16
N GLY A 114 12.82 1.04 -10.79
CA GLY A 114 14.00 0.42 -11.39
C GLY A 114 15.29 0.96 -10.81
N MET A 115 16.41 0.53 -11.39
CA MET A 115 17.74 0.93 -10.96
C MET A 115 18.40 1.83 -12.00
N MET A 116 18.87 3.00 -11.56
CA MET A 116 19.65 3.91 -12.38
C MET A 116 21.07 3.98 -11.81
N HIS A 117 22.05 3.53 -12.59
CA HIS A 117 23.45 3.62 -12.18
C HIS A 117 24.06 4.91 -12.72
N ILE A 118 24.37 5.87 -11.83
CA ILE A 118 24.98 7.15 -12.19
C ILE A 118 26.38 7.21 -11.58
N ARG A 119 27.39 7.50 -12.40
CA ARG A 119 28.76 7.74 -11.92
C ARG A 119 28.93 9.20 -11.50
N GLU A 120 29.84 9.46 -10.58
CA GLU A 120 30.16 10.83 -10.16
C GLU A 120 30.52 11.71 -11.38
N GLY A 121 29.94 12.92 -11.43
CA GLY A 121 30.12 13.86 -12.54
C GLY A 121 29.37 13.51 -13.83
N SER A 122 28.61 12.42 -13.86
CA SER A 122 27.78 12.03 -15.02
C SER A 122 26.29 12.27 -14.79
N SER A 123 25.52 12.30 -15.88
CA SER A 123 24.06 12.24 -15.87
C SER A 123 23.57 11.06 -16.71
N SER A 124 22.44 10.48 -16.31
CA SER A 124 21.71 9.47 -17.09
C SER A 124 20.25 9.87 -17.19
N GLN A 125 19.64 9.56 -18.33
CA GLN A 125 18.20 9.69 -18.56
C GLN A 125 17.54 8.32 -18.78
N GLU A 126 18.30 7.23 -18.58
CA GLU A 126 17.86 5.85 -18.76
C GLU A 126 18.07 5.07 -17.46
N PHE A 127 17.16 4.15 -17.17
CA PHE A 127 17.22 3.26 -16.01
C PHE A 127 16.77 1.85 -16.39
N LEU A 128 17.28 0.86 -15.66
CA LEU A 128 16.87 -0.54 -15.81
C LEU A 128 15.56 -0.76 -15.03
N SER A 129 14.48 -1.10 -15.72
CA SER A 129 13.21 -1.44 -15.06
C SER A 129 13.38 -2.64 -14.14
N ARG A 130 12.68 -2.62 -13.00
CA ARG A 130 12.64 -3.75 -12.07
C ARG A 130 11.77 -4.90 -12.58
N GLU A 131 10.81 -4.62 -13.45
CA GLU A 131 9.96 -5.66 -14.01
C GLU A 131 10.77 -6.63 -14.88
N THR A 132 10.59 -7.92 -14.62
CA THR A 132 11.30 -8.98 -15.33
C THR A 132 10.41 -9.47 -16.46
N TYR A 133 10.97 -9.58 -17.67
CA TYR A 133 10.24 -10.07 -18.85
C TYR A 133 10.95 -11.30 -19.44
N LEU A 134 10.19 -12.35 -19.77
CA LEU A 134 10.65 -13.40 -20.67
C LEU A 134 10.57 -12.87 -22.09
N THR A 135 11.72 -12.70 -22.72
CA THR A 135 11.79 -12.39 -24.14
C THR A 135 11.91 -13.69 -24.91
N PHE A 136 10.91 -13.99 -25.72
CA PHE A 136 10.92 -15.11 -26.66
C PHE A 136 11.26 -14.58 -28.05
N GLU A 137 12.19 -15.25 -28.70
CA GLU A 137 12.57 -14.99 -30.09
C GLU A 137 12.31 -16.25 -30.90
N ALA A 138 11.46 -16.15 -31.92
CA ALA A 138 11.09 -17.26 -32.79
C ALA A 138 11.40 -16.90 -34.25
N GLU A 139 12.17 -17.76 -34.92
CA GLU A 139 12.49 -17.58 -36.34
C GLU A 139 11.64 -18.53 -37.20
N LYS A 140 10.93 -17.99 -38.19
CA LYS A 140 10.16 -18.77 -39.16
C LYS A 140 10.36 -18.22 -40.57
N GLY A 141 10.96 -19.02 -41.44
CA GLY A 141 11.15 -18.67 -42.85
C GLY A 141 12.05 -17.44 -43.07
N GLY A 142 13.07 -17.25 -42.23
CA GLY A 142 13.99 -16.11 -42.29
C GLY A 142 13.45 -14.81 -41.68
N GLN A 143 12.29 -14.84 -41.02
CA GLN A 143 11.76 -13.72 -40.24
C GLN A 143 11.85 -14.05 -38.74
N SER A 144 12.45 -13.15 -37.96
CA SER A 144 12.51 -13.22 -36.50
C SER A 144 11.34 -12.46 -35.88
N PHE A 145 10.62 -13.12 -34.98
CA PHE A 145 9.53 -12.54 -34.18
C PHE A 145 9.99 -12.47 -32.72
N ARG A 146 9.91 -11.28 -32.13
CA ARG A 146 10.22 -11.04 -30.71
C ARG A 146 8.95 -10.70 -29.95
N PHE A 147 8.70 -11.41 -28.87
CA PHE A 147 7.60 -11.16 -27.95
C PHE A 147 8.12 -11.21 -26.51
N ALA A 148 7.71 -10.22 -25.70
CA ALA A 148 8.11 -10.10 -24.31
C ALA A 148 6.89 -10.29 -23.42
N GLU A 149 6.98 -11.20 -22.45
CA GLU A 149 5.92 -11.52 -21.51
C GLU A 149 6.42 -11.30 -20.07
N PRO A 150 5.68 -10.59 -19.20
CA PRO A 150 6.13 -10.35 -17.82
C PRO A 150 6.26 -11.66 -17.04
N VAL A 151 7.37 -11.83 -16.31
CA VAL A 151 7.59 -12.92 -15.36
C VAL A 151 6.88 -12.56 -14.06
N LEU A 152 5.64 -13.03 -13.90
CA LEU A 152 4.81 -12.99 -12.68
C LEU A 152 4.75 -11.65 -11.91
#